data_AF-A0A2T4Z6U8-F1
#
_entry.id   AF-A0A2T4Z6U8-F1
#
_cell.length_a   1.000
_cell.length_b   1.000
_cell.length_c   1.000
_cell.angle_alpha   90.00
_cell.angle_beta   90.00
_cell.angle_gamma   90.00
#
_symmetry.space_group_name_H-M   'P 1'
#
loop_
_entity.id
_entity.type
_entity.pdbx_description
1 polymer ?
#
loop_
_entity_poly.entity_id
_entity_poly.type
_entity_poly.pdbx_seq_one_letter_code
_entity_poly.pdbx_strand_id
1 'polypeptide(L)'
;MHTSTLKDEQQIAKELEANEDMFSKSSKSTANTSKVHHEMVNSNINTVVGSDHIKITWSGVPDEDGVYEIHRNGKKVVNVEGNTYIDKNIKENEVYQYNVIGRKKLPEEEINKIKEALGKKVKDISEEQQEMLFYEKKVAGTVIRSSTETAVEFRFDKHKNNNKKSISKASSSNVNWPVDPGFWLRYSTFIPMDKAPNPFCELLNLCGYEEFSGDNRSFDLMGTSYRTRTDAFITYNVGGSGGITPNEIEFYPQTGITKGYRNGEEVDEGKAPESDMEIRNVEYGDNYVYHRMFMASGNPLLPLAPDIDAFYYAKVFQDGRGEFYGVHDQAPSHEFYFVLYWGGGGGFWEEDIIEVHTQEHVDFFMLFPFTPKTEFNVNVSL
;
A
#
# COMPACT_ATOMS: atom_id res chain seq x y z
N MET A 1 -3.72 -11.66 23.00
CA MET A 1 -3.02 -11.23 21.78
C MET A 1 -3.41 -12.23 20.70
N HIS A 2 -4.42 -11.91 19.90
CA HIS A 2 -4.70 -12.64 18.67
C HIS A 2 -3.73 -12.06 17.64
N THR A 3 -2.53 -12.63 17.60
CA THR A 3 -1.50 -12.23 16.64
C THR A 3 -1.92 -12.77 15.29
N SER A 4 -2.10 -11.86 14.32
CA SER A 4 -1.91 -12.02 12.86
C SER A 4 -1.45 -13.41 12.46
N THR A 5 -2.22 -14.06 11.59
CA THR A 5 -1.87 -15.35 11.01
C THR A 5 -0.57 -15.28 10.20
N LEU A 6 0.51 -15.58 10.91
CA LEU A 6 1.67 -16.36 10.45
C LEU A 6 2.71 -15.60 9.63
N LYS A 7 3.39 -14.68 10.31
CA LYS A 7 4.85 -14.79 10.40
C LYS A 7 5.17 -15.59 11.66
N ASP A 8 5.99 -16.64 11.57
CA ASP A 8 6.56 -17.21 12.80
C ASP A 8 7.44 -16.15 13.50
N GLU A 9 7.78 -16.34 14.77
CA GLU A 9 8.66 -15.40 15.50
C GLU A 9 9.97 -15.13 14.73
N GLN A 10 10.45 -16.09 13.93
CA GLN A 10 11.63 -15.93 13.09
C GLN A 10 11.37 -15.09 11.84
N GLN A 11 10.18 -15.08 11.25
CA GLN A 11 9.81 -14.25 10.09
C GLN A 11 9.49 -12.83 10.51
N ILE A 12 8.83 -12.63 11.66
CA ILE A 12 8.71 -11.31 12.29
C ILE A 12 10.09 -10.80 12.68
N ALA A 13 10.89 -11.63 13.34
CA ALA A 13 12.26 -11.24 13.70
C ALA A 13 13.12 -11.00 12.46
N LYS A 14 12.99 -11.78 11.38
CA LYS A 14 13.77 -11.64 10.15
C LYS A 14 13.34 -10.42 9.35
N GLU A 15 12.06 -10.04 9.38
CA GLU A 15 11.62 -8.81 8.72
C GLU A 15 11.91 -7.59 9.59
N LEU A 16 11.83 -7.70 10.92
CA LEU A 16 12.33 -6.68 11.84
C LEU A 16 13.84 -6.54 11.77
N GLU A 17 14.59 -7.63 11.64
CA GLU A 17 16.05 -7.70 11.48
C GLU A 17 16.46 -7.26 10.08
N ALA A 18 15.75 -7.64 9.02
CA ALA A 18 15.98 -7.11 7.67
C ALA A 18 15.71 -5.60 7.62
N ASN A 19 14.69 -5.13 8.35
CA ASN A 19 14.46 -3.70 8.54
C ASN A 19 15.59 -3.06 9.38
N GLU A 20 15.99 -3.62 10.52
CA GLU A 20 17.11 -3.10 11.33
C GLU A 20 18.45 -3.11 10.56
N ASP A 21 18.72 -4.16 9.78
CA ASP A 21 19.89 -4.32 8.92
C ASP A 21 19.84 -3.35 7.73
N MET A 22 18.65 -3.09 7.16
CA MET A 22 18.39 -2.00 6.19
C MET A 22 18.73 -0.63 6.77
N PHE A 23 18.39 -0.38 8.03
CA PHE A 23 18.66 0.89 8.71
C PHE A 23 20.10 1.00 9.25
N SER A 24 20.81 -0.12 9.46
CA SER A 24 22.22 -0.13 9.91
C SER A 24 23.24 -0.08 8.76
N LYS A 25 22.82 -0.38 7.53
CA LYS A 25 23.67 -0.47 6.34
C LYS A 25 23.96 0.87 5.62
N SER A 26 24.26 1.91 6.41
CA SER A 26 25.38 2.78 6.01
C SER A 26 26.73 2.06 6.21
N SER A 27 26.75 0.85 6.79
CA SER A 27 27.99 0.12 7.05
C SER A 27 27.82 -1.41 6.99
N LYS A 28 28.47 -2.01 5.99
CA LYS A 28 28.88 -3.42 5.82
C LYS A 28 27.91 -4.41 5.16
N SER A 29 28.42 -4.99 4.06
CA SER A 29 27.92 -6.18 3.41
C SER A 29 28.18 -7.43 4.25
N THR A 30 27.20 -8.34 4.30
CA THR A 30 27.51 -9.77 4.48
C THR A 30 26.49 -10.60 3.71
N ALA A 31 27.01 -11.68 3.12
CA ALA A 31 26.35 -12.62 2.23
C ALA A 31 25.74 -13.82 2.98
N ASN A 32 24.92 -14.57 2.24
CA ASN A 32 24.43 -15.93 2.50
C ASN A 32 23.30 -16.11 3.52
N THR A 33 22.08 -15.92 3.03
CA THR A 33 20.94 -16.80 3.31
C THR A 33 20.25 -17.07 1.98
N SER A 34 19.79 -18.30 1.69
CA SER A 34 18.93 -18.58 0.55
C SER A 34 17.72 -17.64 0.63
N LYS A 35 17.71 -16.58 -0.19
CA LYS A 35 16.69 -15.54 -0.08
C LYS A 35 15.38 -16.10 -0.63
N VAL A 36 14.52 -16.51 0.30
CA VAL A 36 13.10 -16.84 0.07
C VAL A 36 12.30 -15.60 -0.32
N HIS A 37 12.88 -14.40 -0.17
CA HIS A 37 12.29 -13.11 -0.49
C HIS A 37 13.29 -12.19 -1.19
N HIS A 38 12.96 -11.66 -2.38
CA HIS A 38 13.80 -10.70 -3.08
C HIS A 38 13.49 -9.27 -2.62
N GLU A 39 14.13 -8.85 -1.54
CA GLU A 39 13.88 -7.53 -0.93
C GLU A 39 14.17 -6.35 -1.87
N MET A 40 13.30 -5.34 -1.81
CA MET A 40 13.47 -4.01 -2.41
C MET A 40 14.25 -3.03 -1.52
N VAL A 41 14.91 -3.54 -0.48
CA VAL A 41 15.75 -2.79 0.48
C VAL A 41 16.76 -1.84 -0.18
N ASN A 42 17.38 -2.28 -1.28
CA ASN A 42 18.34 -1.49 -2.05
C ASN A 42 17.72 -0.91 -3.32
N SER A 43 16.41 -1.03 -3.48
CA SER A 43 15.73 -0.45 -4.62
C SER A 43 15.75 1.06 -4.49
N ASN A 44 15.97 1.73 -5.62
CA ASN A 44 15.96 3.16 -5.68
C ASN A 44 15.47 3.59 -7.06
N ILE A 45 14.71 4.67 -7.06
CA ILE A 45 14.20 5.33 -8.25
C ILE A 45 14.58 6.80 -8.18
N ASN A 46 15.29 7.26 -9.20
CA ASN A 46 15.69 8.66 -9.36
C ASN A 46 14.93 9.27 -10.53
N THR A 47 14.52 10.51 -10.35
CA THR A 47 13.78 11.27 -11.34
C THR A 47 14.49 12.57 -11.65
N VAL A 48 14.62 12.88 -12.93
CA VAL A 48 15.14 14.16 -13.43
C VAL A 48 14.04 14.81 -14.27
N VAL A 49 13.57 15.97 -13.83
CA VAL A 49 12.57 16.77 -14.53
C VAL A 49 13.28 17.83 -15.37
N GLY A 50 13.11 17.75 -16.68
CA GLY A 50 13.47 18.80 -17.63
C GLY A 50 12.22 19.57 -18.09
N SER A 51 12.43 20.66 -18.82
CA SER A 51 11.33 21.49 -19.35
C SER A 51 10.40 20.75 -20.32
N ASP A 52 10.88 19.68 -20.96
CA ASP A 52 10.17 18.93 -22.00
C ASP A 52 10.21 17.41 -21.78
N HIS A 53 10.77 16.95 -20.66
CA HIS A 53 10.88 15.52 -20.37
C HIS A 53 10.96 15.20 -18.88
N ILE A 54 10.55 13.99 -18.54
CA ILE A 54 10.84 13.35 -17.25
C ILE A 54 11.69 12.11 -17.54
N LYS A 55 12.90 12.09 -17.00
CA LYS A 55 13.77 10.91 -17.04
C LYS A 55 13.70 10.17 -15.72
N ILE A 56 13.49 8.87 -15.78
CA ILE A 56 13.46 7.99 -14.62
C ILE A 56 14.54 6.95 -14.78
N THR A 57 15.31 6.74 -13.72
CA THR A 57 16.32 5.68 -13.65
C THR A 57 16.12 4.90 -12.38
N TRP A 58 16.19 3.58 -12.45
CA TRP A 58 16.03 2.71 -11.29
C TRP A 58 17.24 1.80 -11.10
N SER A 59 17.37 1.28 -9.89
CA SER A 59 18.35 0.26 -9.53
C SER A 59 17.81 -0.58 -8.39
N GLY A 60 18.32 -1.80 -8.24
CA GLY A 60 17.94 -2.68 -7.12
C GLY A 60 16.49 -3.17 -7.13
N VAL A 61 15.75 -2.97 -8.23
CA VAL A 61 14.42 -3.57 -8.43
C VAL A 61 14.62 -5.00 -8.96
N PRO A 62 14.21 -6.05 -8.23
CA PRO A 62 14.36 -7.43 -8.70
C PRO A 62 13.52 -7.71 -9.94
N ASP A 63 14.12 -8.42 -10.88
CA ASP A 63 13.46 -8.86 -12.11
C ASP A 63 14.13 -10.15 -12.66
N GLU A 64 13.39 -10.93 -13.45
CA GLU A 64 13.85 -12.20 -14.00
C GLU A 64 14.72 -12.04 -15.25
N ASP A 65 14.32 -11.18 -16.19
CA ASP A 65 14.93 -11.06 -17.52
C ASP A 65 15.52 -9.68 -17.82
N GLY A 66 15.34 -8.72 -16.89
CA GLY A 66 15.79 -7.34 -17.03
C GLY A 66 14.85 -6.47 -17.86
N VAL A 67 13.60 -6.91 -18.06
CA VAL A 67 12.55 -6.20 -18.78
C VAL A 67 11.48 -5.71 -17.80
N TYR A 68 11.44 -4.39 -17.59
CA TYR A 68 10.53 -3.78 -16.62
C TYR A 68 9.29 -3.23 -17.30
N GLU A 69 8.12 -3.36 -16.66
CA GLU A 69 6.90 -2.69 -17.10
C GLU A 69 6.86 -1.27 -16.53
N ILE A 70 6.69 -0.27 -17.40
CA ILE A 70 6.56 1.13 -17.00
C ILE A 70 5.10 1.53 -17.09
N HIS A 71 4.54 1.93 -15.94
CA HIS A 71 3.19 2.47 -15.86
C HIS A 71 3.27 3.97 -15.58
N ARG A 72 2.38 4.75 -16.20
CA ARG A 72 2.18 6.18 -15.97
C ARG A 72 0.73 6.41 -15.56
N ASN A 73 0.52 7.05 -14.41
CA ASN A 73 -0.81 7.33 -13.86
C ASN A 73 -1.71 6.07 -13.87
N GLY A 74 -1.20 4.99 -13.29
CA GLY A 74 -1.86 3.68 -13.23
C GLY A 74 -1.88 2.85 -14.52
N LYS A 75 -1.54 3.43 -15.69
CA LYS A 75 -1.66 2.74 -16.99
C LYS A 75 -0.32 2.27 -17.53
N LYS A 76 -0.23 1.02 -17.98
CA LYS A 76 0.95 0.51 -18.70
C LYS A 76 1.23 1.34 -19.95
N VAL A 77 2.47 1.80 -20.08
CA VAL A 77 2.95 2.60 -21.21
C VAL A 77 3.85 1.77 -22.12
N VAL A 78 4.84 1.08 -21.54
CA VAL A 78 5.88 0.38 -22.31
C VAL A 78 6.60 -0.66 -21.45
N ASN A 79 7.23 -1.65 -22.10
CA ASN A 79 8.22 -2.52 -21.48
C ASN A 79 9.64 -2.01 -21.82
N VAL A 80 10.53 -1.92 -20.84
CA VAL A 80 11.88 -1.37 -21.01
C VAL A 80 12.93 -2.40 -20.64
N GLU A 81 13.80 -2.73 -21.59
CA GLU A 81 15.08 -3.39 -21.32
C GLU A 81 16.08 -2.40 -20.73
N GLY A 82 16.73 -2.78 -19.63
CA GLY A 82 17.67 -1.92 -18.91
C GLY A 82 16.98 -1.12 -17.81
N ASN A 83 17.54 0.04 -17.45
CA ASN A 83 17.18 0.71 -16.20
C ASN A 83 16.85 2.22 -16.34
N THR A 84 16.45 2.65 -17.54
CA THR A 84 16.18 4.06 -17.84
C THR A 84 14.96 4.20 -18.74
N TYR A 85 14.06 5.12 -18.39
CA TYR A 85 12.93 5.53 -19.20
C TYR A 85 12.89 7.06 -19.32
N ILE A 86 12.49 7.58 -20.49
CA ILE A 86 12.35 9.02 -20.73
C ILE A 86 10.97 9.28 -21.32
N ASP A 87 10.14 10.00 -20.57
CA ASP A 87 8.85 10.50 -21.03
C ASP A 87 9.02 11.92 -21.58
N LYS A 88 8.64 12.13 -22.85
CA LYS A 88 8.64 13.46 -23.51
C LYS A 88 7.24 14.03 -23.69
N ASN A 89 6.21 13.28 -23.31
CA ASN A 89 4.82 13.66 -23.49
C ASN A 89 4.27 14.25 -22.18
N ILE A 90 4.92 15.30 -21.70
CA ILE A 90 4.59 15.96 -20.44
C ILE A 90 4.04 17.36 -20.71
N LYS A 91 3.27 17.90 -19.76
CA LYS A 91 2.89 19.30 -19.72
C LYS A 91 3.49 19.91 -18.46
N GLU A 92 3.82 21.18 -18.50
CA GLU A 92 4.37 21.92 -17.36
C GLU A 92 3.38 21.98 -16.20
N ASN A 93 3.89 21.88 -14.96
CA ASN A 93 3.14 21.98 -13.70
C ASN A 93 2.05 20.91 -13.47
N GLU A 94 2.09 19.80 -14.22
CA GLU A 94 1.23 18.64 -14.00
C GLU A 94 1.89 17.64 -13.05
N VAL A 95 1.08 16.84 -12.36
CA VAL A 95 1.57 15.74 -11.51
C VAL A 95 1.57 14.45 -12.32
N TYR A 96 2.66 13.70 -12.24
CA TYR A 96 2.82 12.40 -12.86
C TYR A 96 3.26 11.36 -11.84
N GLN A 97 2.60 10.21 -11.88
CA GLN A 97 3.00 9.01 -11.17
C GLN A 97 3.61 8.03 -12.17
N TYR A 98 4.77 7.50 -11.86
CA TYR A 98 5.39 6.43 -12.62
C TYR A 98 5.72 5.25 -11.72
N ASN A 99 5.38 4.05 -12.19
CA ASN A 99 5.74 2.81 -11.52
C ASN A 99 6.59 1.96 -12.46
N VAL A 100 7.74 1.52 -11.97
CA VAL A 100 8.60 0.51 -12.57
C VAL A 100 8.27 -0.81 -11.89
N ILE A 101 7.71 -1.74 -12.65
CA ILE A 101 7.31 -3.05 -12.14
C ILE A 101 8.30 -4.09 -12.64
N GLY A 102 8.99 -4.73 -11.71
CA GLY A 102 9.79 -5.92 -11.94
C GLY A 102 9.06 -7.16 -11.44
N ARG A 103 9.34 -8.31 -12.06
CA ARG A 103 8.79 -9.60 -11.62
C ARG A 103 9.91 -10.59 -11.46
N LYS A 104 10.02 -11.18 -10.27
CA LYS A 104 11.08 -12.13 -9.96
C LYS A 104 10.51 -13.49 -9.64
N LYS A 105 10.97 -14.53 -10.35
CA LYS A 105 10.48 -15.89 -10.13
C LYS A 105 10.87 -16.37 -8.75
N LEU A 106 9.92 -16.99 -8.04
CA LEU A 106 10.17 -17.67 -6.79
C LEU A 106 11.14 -18.84 -6.98
N PRO A 107 11.91 -19.21 -5.94
CA PRO A 107 12.68 -20.45 -5.95
C PRO A 107 11.80 -21.67 -6.25
N GLU A 108 12.32 -22.64 -7.01
CA GLU A 108 11.56 -23.85 -7.40
C GLU A 108 11.01 -24.63 -6.19
N GLU A 109 11.69 -24.59 -5.05
CA GLU A 109 11.19 -25.19 -3.80
C GLU A 109 9.88 -24.54 -3.32
N GLU A 110 9.80 -23.21 -3.35
CA GLU A 110 8.58 -22.47 -2.95
C GLU A 110 7.45 -22.68 -3.95
N ILE A 111 7.77 -22.67 -5.25
CA ILE A 111 6.81 -23.01 -6.30
C ILE A 111 6.22 -24.41 -6.09
N ASN A 112 7.04 -25.38 -5.70
CA ASN A 112 6.57 -26.74 -5.41
C ASN A 112 5.65 -26.78 -4.19
N LYS A 113 5.94 -26.02 -3.11
CA LYS A 113 5.05 -25.89 -1.94
C LYS A 113 3.69 -25.30 -2.33
N ILE A 114 3.69 -24.25 -3.16
CA ILE A 114 2.45 -23.64 -3.66
C ILE A 114 1.64 -24.64 -4.48
N LYS A 115 2.30 -25.38 -5.39
CA LYS A 115 1.64 -26.42 -6.21
C LYS A 115 1.08 -27.56 -5.36
N GLU A 116 1.80 -27.98 -4.32
CA GLU A 116 1.33 -29.00 -3.39
C GLU A 116 0.08 -28.52 -2.64
N ALA A 117 0.09 -27.28 -2.12
CA ALA A 117 -1.04 -26.69 -1.43
C ALA A 117 -2.28 -26.50 -2.32
N LEU A 118 -2.08 -26.13 -3.59
CA LEU A 118 -3.16 -26.02 -4.58
C LEU A 118 -3.72 -27.39 -5.02
N GLY A 119 -2.94 -28.46 -4.92
CA GLY A 119 -3.35 -29.81 -5.27
C GLY A 119 -3.90 -29.92 -6.70
N LYS A 120 -5.17 -30.32 -6.85
CA LYS A 120 -5.80 -30.45 -8.18
C LYS A 120 -6.06 -29.11 -8.86
N LYS A 121 -6.20 -28.01 -8.10
CA LYS A 121 -6.52 -26.67 -8.63
C LYS A 121 -5.41 -26.08 -9.49
N VAL A 122 -4.17 -26.56 -9.37
CA VAL A 122 -3.05 -26.15 -10.23
C VAL A 122 -3.35 -26.34 -11.72
N LYS A 123 -4.32 -27.20 -12.09
CA LYS A 123 -4.70 -27.40 -13.49
C LYS A 123 -5.65 -26.33 -14.04
N ASP A 124 -6.31 -25.59 -13.14
CA ASP A 124 -7.36 -24.64 -13.47
C ASP A 124 -6.88 -23.18 -13.37
N ILE A 125 -5.62 -22.95 -12.96
CA ILE A 125 -5.01 -21.61 -12.89
C ILE A 125 -4.63 -21.11 -14.30
N SER A 126 -5.00 -19.88 -14.61
CA SER A 126 -4.62 -19.19 -15.84
C SER A 126 -3.12 -18.85 -15.87
N GLU A 127 -2.58 -18.49 -17.04
CA GLU A 127 -1.20 -18.00 -17.15
C GLU A 127 -0.95 -16.75 -16.30
N GLU A 128 -1.92 -15.84 -16.25
CA GLU A 128 -1.89 -14.64 -15.40
C GLU A 128 -1.85 -15.00 -13.91
N GLN A 129 -2.66 -15.97 -13.48
CA GLN A 129 -2.62 -16.47 -12.11
C GLN A 129 -1.31 -17.20 -11.80
N GLN A 130 -0.72 -17.93 -12.76
CA GLN A 130 0.59 -18.55 -12.59
C GLN A 130 1.69 -17.49 -12.39
N GLU A 131 1.65 -16.42 -13.16
CA GLU A 131 2.57 -15.29 -12.99
C GLU A 131 2.45 -14.70 -11.58
N MET A 132 1.23 -14.46 -11.11
CA MET A 132 0.99 -13.92 -9.76
C MET A 132 1.33 -14.90 -8.62
N LEU A 133 1.22 -16.20 -8.85
CA LEU A 133 1.54 -17.25 -7.86
C LEU A 133 3.01 -17.58 -7.78
N PHE A 134 3.75 -17.47 -8.89
CA PHE A 134 5.13 -17.95 -8.99
C PHE A 134 6.15 -16.84 -9.12
N TYR A 135 5.72 -15.58 -9.19
CA TYR A 135 6.60 -14.43 -9.22
C TYR A 135 6.24 -13.44 -8.11
N GLU A 136 7.27 -12.84 -7.53
CA GLU A 136 7.12 -11.68 -6.68
C GLU A 136 6.99 -10.44 -7.56
N LYS A 137 5.91 -9.68 -7.36
CA LYS A 137 5.72 -8.37 -7.99
C LYS A 137 6.40 -7.30 -7.15
N LYS A 138 7.32 -6.56 -7.78
CA LYS A 138 8.16 -5.52 -7.16
C LYS A 138 7.87 -4.18 -7.83
N VAL A 139 7.46 -3.18 -7.05
CA VAL A 139 7.03 -1.88 -7.59
C VAL A 139 7.91 -0.76 -7.07
N ALA A 140 8.73 -0.14 -7.93
CA ALA A 140 9.43 1.10 -7.60
C ALA A 140 8.71 2.28 -8.25
N GLY A 141 8.19 3.19 -7.44
CA GLY A 141 7.33 4.29 -7.87
C GLY A 141 7.87 5.67 -7.54
N THR A 142 7.48 6.65 -8.33
CA THR A 142 7.76 8.06 -8.09
C THR A 142 6.56 8.91 -8.49
N VAL A 143 6.16 9.85 -7.63
CA VAL A 143 5.15 10.87 -7.93
C VAL A 143 5.83 12.22 -7.92
N ILE A 144 5.80 12.90 -9.07
CA ILE A 144 6.50 14.17 -9.25
C ILE A 144 5.63 15.21 -9.94
N ARG A 145 5.88 16.49 -9.66
CA ARG A 145 5.38 17.61 -10.47
C ARG A 145 6.37 17.96 -11.58
N SER A 146 5.89 18.09 -12.81
CA SER A 146 6.69 18.49 -13.98
C SER A 146 7.00 19.99 -13.98
N SER A 147 7.80 20.45 -13.01
CA SER A 147 8.30 21.82 -12.95
C SER A 147 9.82 21.84 -12.83
N THR A 148 10.44 22.86 -13.42
CA THR A 148 11.87 23.17 -13.23
C THR A 148 12.09 24.18 -12.11
N GLU A 149 11.01 24.74 -11.56
CA GLU A 149 11.08 25.60 -10.38
C GLU A 149 11.46 24.76 -9.16
N THR A 150 12.44 25.22 -8.38
CA THR A 150 12.86 24.57 -7.14
C THR A 150 11.70 24.50 -6.16
N ALA A 151 11.43 23.28 -5.65
CA ALA A 151 10.53 22.91 -4.56
C ALA A 151 9.52 24.00 -4.16
N VAL A 152 8.24 23.80 -4.50
CA VAL A 152 7.17 24.63 -3.98
C VAL A 152 7.31 24.59 -2.45
N GLU A 153 7.66 25.72 -1.82
CA GLU A 153 7.61 25.81 -0.36
C GLU A 153 6.16 25.53 0.01
N PHE A 154 5.91 24.32 0.53
CA PHE A 154 4.62 23.97 1.11
C PHE A 154 4.44 24.81 2.35
N ARG A 155 3.85 25.99 2.16
CA ARG A 155 3.37 26.81 3.24
C ARG A 155 1.95 26.37 3.52
N PHE A 156 1.69 25.98 4.76
CA PHE A 156 0.33 25.81 5.30
C PHE A 156 -0.47 27.13 5.34
N ASP A 157 0.04 28.18 4.69
CA ASP A 157 -0.66 29.42 4.39
C ASP A 157 -1.86 29.10 3.49
N LYS A 158 -3.03 29.18 4.12
CA LYS A 158 -4.38 28.91 3.60
C LYS A 158 -4.57 29.36 2.14
N HIS A 159 -4.27 28.50 1.17
CA HIS A 159 -4.52 28.79 -0.23
C HIS A 159 -6.02 28.63 -0.51
N LYS A 160 -6.80 29.70 -0.35
CA LYS A 160 -8.18 29.76 -0.84
C LYS A 160 -8.13 29.83 -2.35
N ASN A 161 -8.34 28.71 -3.03
CA ASN A 161 -8.59 28.72 -4.46
C ASN A 161 -10.05 28.33 -4.72
N ASN A 162 -10.86 29.29 -5.15
CA ASN A 162 -12.32 29.17 -5.25
C ASN A 162 -12.80 28.31 -6.44
N ASN A 163 -11.88 27.77 -7.26
CA ASN A 163 -12.19 27.04 -8.49
C ASN A 163 -11.83 25.54 -8.44
N LYS A 164 -11.30 25.03 -7.32
CA LYS A 164 -10.96 23.60 -7.21
C LYS A 164 -12.21 22.77 -6.86
N LYS A 165 -12.19 21.47 -7.14
CA LYS A 165 -13.28 20.55 -6.78
C LYS A 165 -13.07 20.03 -5.37
N SER A 166 -13.84 20.55 -4.41
CA SER A 166 -13.72 20.18 -3.00
C SER A 166 -14.32 18.82 -2.77
N ILE A 167 -13.63 17.95 -2.05
CA ILE A 167 -14.21 16.69 -1.57
C ILE A 167 -14.74 16.92 -0.16
N SER A 168 -16.03 16.61 0.03
CA SER A 168 -16.66 16.68 1.35
C SER A 168 -16.09 15.58 2.25
N LYS A 169 -15.67 15.95 3.47
CA LYS A 169 -15.35 14.98 4.52
C LYS A 169 -16.56 14.06 4.70
N ALA A 170 -16.38 12.75 4.46
CA ALA A 170 -17.48 11.80 4.52
C ALA A 170 -18.10 11.78 5.94
N SER A 171 -19.43 11.80 5.99
CA SER A 171 -20.23 11.78 7.23
C SER A 171 -20.20 10.43 7.97
N SER A 172 -19.51 9.41 7.45
CA SER A 172 -19.67 8.00 7.87
C SER A 172 -18.49 7.40 8.64
N SER A 173 -17.43 8.16 8.92
CA SER A 173 -16.23 7.63 9.59
C SER A 173 -16.18 8.07 11.05
N ASN A 174 -15.85 7.17 11.98
CA ASN A 174 -15.55 7.45 13.40
C ASN A 174 -14.24 8.27 13.59
N VAL A 175 -13.84 9.02 12.57
CA VAL A 175 -12.63 9.82 12.51
C VAL A 175 -12.95 11.19 13.07
N ASN A 176 -12.25 11.55 14.14
CA ASN A 176 -12.23 12.93 14.59
C ASN A 176 -11.19 13.68 13.76
N TRP A 177 -11.67 14.52 12.84
CA TRP A 177 -10.78 15.21 11.90
C TRP A 177 -9.94 16.26 12.62
N PRO A 178 -8.60 16.19 12.56
CA PRO A 178 -7.74 17.15 13.24
C PRO A 178 -7.97 18.59 12.76
N VAL A 179 -7.80 19.56 13.64
CA VAL A 179 -7.99 20.98 13.28
C VAL A 179 -6.78 21.56 12.55
N ASP A 180 -5.60 21.05 12.83
CA ASP A 180 -4.34 21.53 12.28
C ASP A 180 -4.08 20.95 10.88
N PRO A 181 -3.40 21.71 10.00
CA PRO A 181 -3.04 21.22 8.68
C PRO A 181 -1.85 20.26 8.75
N GLY A 182 -1.62 19.53 7.67
CA GLY A 182 -0.54 18.56 7.54
C GLY A 182 -0.83 17.57 6.44
N PHE A 183 -0.70 16.29 6.75
CA PHE A 183 -0.90 15.21 5.82
C PHE A 183 -1.81 14.13 6.40
N TRP A 184 -2.52 13.47 5.51
CA TRP A 184 -3.41 12.39 5.82
C TRP A 184 -3.08 11.19 4.96
N LEU A 185 -2.75 10.08 5.62
CA LEU A 185 -2.44 8.81 4.98
C LEU A 185 -3.62 7.87 5.21
N ARG A 186 -4.20 7.35 4.13
CA ARG A 186 -5.27 6.34 4.19
C ARG A 186 -4.83 5.07 3.52
N TYR A 187 -4.83 3.97 4.26
CA TYR A 187 -4.70 2.63 3.71
C TYR A 187 -6.04 1.91 3.84
N SER A 188 -6.52 1.24 2.80
CA SER A 188 -7.77 0.48 2.85
C SER A 188 -7.66 -0.81 2.06
N THR A 189 -8.43 -1.80 2.48
CA THR A 189 -8.67 -3.01 1.68
C THR A 189 -10.16 -3.19 1.40
N PHE A 190 -10.48 -3.74 0.24
CA PHE A 190 -11.87 -3.99 -0.15
C PHE A 190 -11.97 -5.15 -1.13
N ILE A 191 -13.14 -5.78 -1.15
CA ILE A 191 -13.50 -6.85 -2.08
C ILE A 191 -14.23 -6.20 -3.26
N PRO A 192 -13.70 -6.23 -4.50
CA PRO A 192 -14.27 -5.47 -5.62
C PRO A 192 -15.65 -5.96 -6.09
N MET A 193 -15.98 -7.23 -5.81
CA MET A 193 -17.26 -7.86 -6.13
C MET A 193 -18.33 -7.63 -5.06
N ASP A 194 -19.61 -7.88 -5.38
CA ASP A 194 -20.74 -7.79 -4.44
C ASP A 194 -20.80 -8.98 -3.48
N LYS A 195 -20.46 -10.18 -3.98
CA LYS A 195 -20.29 -11.39 -3.18
C LYS A 195 -19.02 -12.11 -3.61
N ALA A 196 -18.30 -12.63 -2.62
CA ALA A 196 -17.09 -13.41 -2.80
C ALA A 196 -17.38 -14.87 -2.42
N PRO A 197 -16.96 -15.85 -3.24
CA PRO A 197 -17.05 -17.26 -2.85
C PRO A 197 -16.20 -17.52 -1.61
N ASN A 198 -16.57 -18.48 -0.78
CA ASN A 198 -15.73 -18.94 0.33
C ASN A 198 -14.57 -19.81 -0.22
N PRO A 199 -13.34 -19.28 -0.34
CA PRO A 199 -12.23 -20.03 -0.93
C PRO A 199 -11.75 -21.18 -0.01
N PHE A 200 -12.10 -21.12 1.28
CA PHE A 200 -11.58 -22.00 2.32
C PHE A 200 -12.42 -23.27 2.51
N CYS A 201 -13.61 -23.36 1.91
CA CYS A 201 -14.40 -24.59 1.92
C CYS A 201 -13.63 -25.74 1.27
N GLU A 202 -13.11 -25.54 0.05
CA GLU A 202 -12.41 -26.61 -0.66
C GLU A 202 -11.00 -26.88 -0.12
N LEU A 203 -10.34 -25.86 0.43
CA LEU A 203 -8.93 -25.94 0.83
C LEU A 203 -8.74 -26.37 2.29
N LEU A 204 -9.61 -25.91 3.18
CA LEU A 204 -9.50 -26.12 4.62
C LEU A 204 -10.72 -26.88 5.19
N ASN A 205 -11.64 -27.33 4.33
CA ASN A 205 -12.92 -27.93 4.74
C ASN A 205 -13.76 -27.00 5.65
N LEU A 206 -13.60 -25.69 5.49
CA LEU A 206 -14.31 -24.65 6.24
C LEU A 206 -15.59 -24.22 5.51
N CYS A 207 -16.49 -25.18 5.26
CA CYS A 207 -17.69 -24.99 4.43
C CYS A 207 -18.89 -24.40 5.19
N GLY A 208 -18.64 -23.64 6.25
CA GLY A 208 -19.69 -23.03 7.07
C GLY A 208 -20.55 -22.02 6.32
N TYR A 209 -20.02 -21.42 5.24
CA TYR A 209 -20.69 -20.45 4.38
C TYR A 209 -20.30 -20.71 2.93
N GLU A 210 -21.18 -20.39 1.98
CA GLU A 210 -20.91 -20.51 0.54
C GLU A 210 -20.26 -19.25 0.00
N GLU A 211 -20.72 -18.09 0.46
CA GLU A 211 -20.26 -16.76 0.03
C GLU A 211 -20.15 -15.79 1.22
N PHE A 212 -19.36 -14.74 1.03
CA PHE A 212 -19.29 -13.58 1.90
C PHE A 212 -19.66 -12.30 1.13
N SER A 213 -20.20 -11.30 1.83
CA SER A 213 -20.42 -9.97 1.22
C SER A 213 -19.09 -9.36 0.79
N GLY A 214 -19.06 -8.77 -0.40
CA GLY A 214 -18.00 -7.87 -0.84
C GLY A 214 -18.39 -6.40 -0.72
N ASP A 215 -17.58 -5.52 -1.31
CA ASP A 215 -17.72 -4.07 -1.21
C ASP A 215 -18.25 -3.43 -2.51
N ASN A 216 -18.31 -4.20 -3.60
CA ASN A 216 -18.86 -3.81 -4.91
C ASN A 216 -18.41 -2.42 -5.39
N ARG A 217 -17.10 -2.17 -5.36
CA ARG A 217 -16.52 -0.87 -5.71
C ARG A 217 -15.17 -1.01 -6.39
N SER A 218 -14.70 0.10 -6.94
CA SER A 218 -13.32 0.29 -7.41
C SER A 218 -12.49 1.09 -6.39
N PHE A 219 -11.24 1.37 -6.75
CA PHE A 219 -10.37 2.28 -6.00
C PHE A 219 -11.02 3.64 -5.83
N ASP A 220 -11.10 4.09 -4.59
CA ASP A 220 -11.67 5.37 -4.19
C ASP A 220 -11.23 5.69 -2.75
N LEU A 221 -10.44 6.75 -2.59
CA LEU A 221 -10.05 7.31 -1.29
C LEU A 221 -11.24 7.43 -0.33
N MET A 222 -12.41 7.80 -0.86
CA MET A 222 -13.63 8.07 -0.10
C MET A 222 -14.63 6.91 -0.10
N GLY A 223 -14.20 5.73 -0.59
CA GLY A 223 -15.00 4.52 -0.58
C GLY A 223 -15.56 4.25 0.82
N THR A 224 -16.85 3.97 0.91
CA THR A 224 -17.59 3.85 2.19
C THR A 224 -17.72 2.40 2.67
N SER A 225 -17.47 1.43 1.79
CA SER A 225 -17.40 0.00 2.11
C SER A 225 -15.96 -0.49 1.98
N TYR A 226 -15.49 -1.26 2.94
CA TYR A 226 -14.12 -1.77 3.00
C TYR A 226 -14.05 -2.96 3.97
N ARG A 227 -13.01 -3.79 3.85
CA ARG A 227 -12.67 -4.83 4.84
C ARG A 227 -11.85 -4.24 5.98
N THR A 228 -10.88 -3.40 5.65
CA THR A 228 -10.05 -2.66 6.61
C THR A 228 -9.83 -1.23 6.14
N ARG A 229 -9.62 -0.33 7.10
CA ARG A 229 -9.21 1.05 6.84
C ARG A 229 -8.36 1.56 8.00
N THR A 230 -7.30 2.26 7.67
CA THR A 230 -6.52 3.04 8.63
C THR A 230 -6.39 4.47 8.12
N ASP A 231 -6.60 5.42 9.02
CA ASP A 231 -6.35 6.84 8.78
C ASP A 231 -5.27 7.32 9.76
N ALA A 232 -4.15 7.81 9.24
CA ALA A 232 -3.08 8.40 10.02
C ALA A 232 -2.92 9.88 9.65
N PHE A 233 -3.11 10.76 10.62
CA PHE A 233 -2.96 12.19 10.44
C PHE A 233 -1.63 12.67 11.03
N ILE A 234 -0.79 13.23 10.17
CA ILE A 234 0.47 13.86 10.53
C ILE A 234 0.26 15.37 10.42
N THR A 235 -0.10 16.01 11.52
CA THR A 235 -0.45 17.44 11.53
C THR A 235 0.59 18.28 12.23
N TYR A 236 0.58 19.58 11.94
CA TYR A 236 1.53 20.54 12.47
C TYR A 236 0.82 21.70 13.13
N ASN A 237 1.27 22.04 14.34
CA ASN A 237 0.91 23.29 14.95
C ASN A 237 1.56 24.43 14.15
N VAL A 238 0.73 25.25 13.51
CA VAL A 238 1.15 26.39 12.68
C VAL A 238 0.90 27.74 13.37
N GLY A 239 0.53 27.74 14.65
CA GLY A 239 0.12 28.93 15.39
C GLY A 239 1.06 29.29 16.54
N GLY A 240 1.80 30.40 16.42
CA GLY A 240 2.55 30.99 17.54
C GLY A 240 3.94 31.52 17.15
N SER A 241 4.66 32.07 18.12
CA SER A 241 6.04 32.58 17.96
C SER A 241 7.12 31.49 17.93
N GLY A 242 6.71 30.21 17.99
CA GLY A 242 7.59 29.04 18.18
C GLY A 242 7.96 28.24 16.92
N GLY A 243 7.47 28.63 15.74
CA GLY A 243 7.70 27.90 14.48
C GLY A 243 6.65 26.82 14.20
N ILE A 244 6.91 25.98 13.17
CA ILE A 244 6.06 24.85 12.78
C ILE A 244 6.54 23.61 13.53
N THR A 245 5.69 23.00 14.36
CA THR A 245 6.03 21.80 15.14
C THR A 245 5.04 20.67 14.88
N PRO A 246 5.49 19.41 14.73
CA PRO A 246 4.58 18.29 14.55
C PRO A 246 3.73 18.02 15.80
N ASN A 247 2.46 17.70 15.60
CA ASN A 247 1.58 17.14 16.62
C ASN A 247 1.78 15.63 16.73
N GLU A 248 1.26 15.02 17.79
CA GLU A 248 1.17 13.56 17.88
C GLU A 248 0.31 13.00 16.74
N ILE A 249 0.71 11.86 16.16
CA ILE A 249 -0.05 11.22 15.09
C ILE A 249 -1.41 10.78 15.63
N GLU A 250 -2.49 11.28 15.02
CA GLU A 250 -3.83 10.77 15.28
C GLU A 250 -4.11 9.58 14.35
N PHE A 251 -4.41 8.42 14.94
CA PHE A 251 -4.59 7.16 14.22
C PHE A 251 -5.99 6.57 14.45
N TYR A 252 -6.67 6.23 13.37
CA TYR A 252 -8.04 5.71 13.39
C TYR A 252 -8.13 4.40 12.58
N PRO A 253 -7.99 3.23 13.23
CA PRO A 253 -8.23 1.94 12.60
C PRO A 253 -9.73 1.62 12.55
N GLN A 254 -10.18 0.97 11.47
CA GLN A 254 -11.57 0.58 11.26
C GLN A 254 -11.65 -0.74 10.50
N THR A 255 -12.59 -1.61 10.86
CA THR A 255 -12.91 -2.84 10.11
C THR A 255 -14.33 -2.79 9.56
N GLY A 256 -14.54 -3.45 8.43
CA GLY A 256 -15.86 -3.63 7.84
C GLY A 256 -16.69 -4.72 8.53
N ILE A 257 -17.97 -4.77 8.21
CA ILE A 257 -18.84 -5.90 8.58
C ILE A 257 -18.66 -7.02 7.55
N THR A 258 -18.45 -8.23 8.06
CA THR A 258 -18.47 -9.47 7.29
C THR A 258 -19.84 -10.10 7.41
N LYS A 259 -20.51 -10.36 6.27
CA LYS A 259 -21.79 -11.08 6.21
C LYS A 259 -21.59 -12.41 5.51
N GLY A 260 -22.11 -13.49 6.09
CA GLY A 260 -22.02 -14.84 5.56
C GLY A 260 -23.33 -15.31 4.94
N TYR A 261 -23.25 -16.00 3.80
CA TYR A 261 -24.42 -16.46 3.05
C TYR A 261 -24.48 -18.00 2.95
N ARG A 262 -25.70 -18.55 2.98
CA ARG A 262 -26.01 -19.95 2.66
C ARG A 262 -27.25 -20.01 1.77
N ASN A 263 -27.21 -20.75 0.67
CA ASN A 263 -28.29 -20.81 -0.32
C ASN A 263 -28.70 -19.41 -0.83
N GLY A 264 -27.75 -18.49 -0.92
CA GLY A 264 -27.97 -17.10 -1.33
C GLY A 264 -28.55 -16.14 -0.27
N GLU A 265 -28.98 -16.64 0.88
CA GLU A 265 -29.53 -15.85 1.99
C GLU A 265 -28.46 -15.47 3.02
N GLU A 266 -28.52 -14.25 3.55
CA GLU A 266 -27.67 -13.80 4.66
C GLU A 266 -28.09 -14.53 5.93
N VAL A 267 -27.15 -15.25 6.55
CA VAL A 267 -27.42 -16.08 7.73
C VAL A 267 -26.65 -15.65 8.97
N ASP A 268 -25.63 -14.80 8.81
CA ASP A 268 -24.75 -14.39 9.90
C ASP A 268 -23.99 -13.09 9.57
N GLU A 269 -23.57 -12.37 10.61
CA GLU A 269 -22.73 -11.18 10.50
C GLU A 269 -21.73 -11.08 11.64
N GLY A 270 -20.55 -10.53 11.36
CA GLY A 270 -19.50 -10.33 12.35
C GLY A 270 -18.62 -9.14 11.99
N LYS A 271 -17.91 -8.59 12.98
CA LYS A 271 -16.94 -7.51 12.80
C LYS A 271 -15.60 -7.93 13.38
N ALA A 272 -14.55 -7.85 12.57
CA ALA A 272 -13.19 -8.10 13.03
C ALA A 272 -12.75 -7.01 14.04
N PRO A 273 -11.89 -7.33 15.02
CA PRO A 273 -11.39 -6.33 15.95
C PRO A 273 -10.53 -5.28 15.24
N GLU A 274 -10.56 -4.04 15.73
CA GLU A 274 -9.72 -2.95 15.23
C GLU A 274 -8.33 -2.93 15.92
N SER A 275 -8.15 -3.71 16.99
CA SER A 275 -6.93 -3.77 17.80
C SER A 275 -5.72 -4.35 17.08
N ASP A 276 -5.93 -5.03 15.97
CA ASP A 276 -4.88 -5.70 15.20
C ASP A 276 -4.32 -4.78 14.09
N MET A 277 -4.76 -3.52 14.09
CA MET A 277 -4.20 -2.43 13.31
C MET A 277 -3.61 -1.38 14.23
N GLU A 278 -2.35 -1.02 14.00
CA GLU A 278 -1.64 -0.08 14.87
C GLU A 278 -0.50 0.64 14.16
N ILE A 279 -0.11 1.78 14.75
CA ILE A 279 1.12 2.48 14.41
C ILE A 279 2.16 2.22 15.49
N ARG A 280 3.39 1.92 15.06
CA ARG A 280 4.57 1.75 15.93
C ARG A 280 5.77 2.53 15.39
N ASN A 281 6.83 2.57 16.20
CA ASN A 281 8.13 3.16 15.85
C ASN A 281 8.00 4.59 15.32
N VAL A 282 7.24 5.42 16.03
CA VAL A 282 7.06 6.83 15.65
C VAL A 282 8.33 7.61 15.99
N GLU A 283 8.84 8.35 15.02
CA GLU A 283 9.99 9.24 15.17
C GLU A 283 9.65 10.62 14.64
N TYR A 284 9.94 11.65 15.43
CA TYR A 284 9.79 13.06 15.06
C TYR A 284 11.18 13.64 14.82
N GLY A 285 11.56 13.76 13.55
CA GLY A 285 12.79 14.43 13.13
C GLY A 285 12.60 15.94 12.99
N ASP A 286 13.68 16.65 12.67
CA ASP A 286 13.66 18.11 12.55
C ASP A 286 12.66 18.64 11.50
N ASN A 287 12.50 17.90 10.39
CA ASN A 287 11.63 18.26 9.29
C ASN A 287 10.81 17.08 8.73
N TYR A 288 10.72 15.97 9.47
CA TYR A 288 9.95 14.79 9.07
C TYR A 288 9.27 14.12 10.25
N VAL A 289 8.20 13.40 9.96
CA VAL A 289 7.59 12.41 10.85
C VAL A 289 7.70 11.06 10.19
N TYR A 290 8.17 10.07 10.94
CA TYR A 290 8.28 8.68 10.51
C TYR A 290 7.40 7.79 11.37
N HIS A 291 6.75 6.81 10.75
CA HIS A 291 6.03 5.76 11.48
C HIS A 291 5.92 4.48 10.66
N ARG A 292 5.55 3.38 11.36
CA ARG A 292 5.20 2.09 10.75
C ARG A 292 3.75 1.76 11.05
N MET A 293 3.00 1.36 10.03
CA MET A 293 1.62 0.87 10.15
C MET A 293 1.61 -0.64 9.94
N PHE A 294 0.97 -1.34 10.87
CA PHE A 294 0.71 -2.77 10.81
C PHE A 294 -0.80 -2.97 10.70
N MET A 295 -1.21 -3.86 9.82
CA MET A 295 -2.61 -4.22 9.62
C MET A 295 -2.72 -5.73 9.48
N ALA A 296 -3.48 -6.33 10.37
CA ALA A 296 -4.04 -7.67 10.22
C ALA A 296 -5.56 -7.59 10.43
N SER A 297 -6.31 -8.39 9.70
CA SER A 297 -7.76 -8.52 9.92
C SER A 297 -8.26 -9.89 9.52
N GLY A 298 -8.59 -10.71 10.51
CA GLY A 298 -9.19 -12.02 10.31
C GLY A 298 -10.65 -11.99 9.96
N ASN A 299 -11.14 -13.11 9.40
CA ASN A 299 -12.57 -13.29 9.16
C ASN A 299 -13.28 -13.67 10.47
N PRO A 300 -14.17 -12.81 11.02
CA PRO A 300 -14.83 -13.09 12.31
C PRO A 300 -15.80 -14.28 12.26
N LEU A 301 -16.25 -14.67 11.06
CA LEU A 301 -17.14 -15.83 10.85
C LEU A 301 -16.37 -17.11 10.51
N LEU A 302 -15.09 -17.00 10.15
CA LEU A 302 -14.19 -18.12 9.88
C LEU A 302 -12.86 -17.93 10.64
N PRO A 303 -12.79 -18.22 11.95
CA PRO A 303 -11.60 -17.96 12.76
C PRO A 303 -10.32 -18.72 12.36
N LEU A 304 -10.43 -19.71 11.47
CA LEU A 304 -9.31 -20.49 10.92
C LEU A 304 -8.90 -20.04 9.51
N ALA A 305 -9.61 -19.07 8.92
CA ALA A 305 -9.19 -18.46 7.67
C ALA A 305 -7.97 -17.56 7.91
N PRO A 306 -7.02 -17.47 6.96
CA PRO A 306 -5.95 -16.48 7.02
C PRO A 306 -6.51 -15.05 7.05
N ASP A 307 -5.76 -14.17 7.69
CA ASP A 307 -6.06 -12.75 7.81
C ASP A 307 -5.72 -12.02 6.52
N ILE A 308 -6.21 -10.78 6.41
CA ILE A 308 -5.67 -9.81 5.47
C ILE A 308 -4.49 -9.13 6.15
N ASP A 309 -3.28 -9.29 5.61
CA ASP A 309 -2.06 -8.68 6.13
C ASP A 309 -1.53 -7.56 5.21
N ALA A 310 -1.20 -6.43 5.83
CA ALA A 310 -0.47 -5.35 5.20
C ALA A 310 0.46 -4.64 6.17
N PHE A 311 1.55 -4.12 5.64
CA PHE A 311 2.53 -3.32 6.33
C PHE A 311 2.93 -2.15 5.46
N TYR A 312 3.11 -0.98 6.07
CA TYR A 312 3.90 0.07 5.44
C TYR A 312 4.74 0.79 6.48
N TYR A 313 5.82 1.42 6.03
CA TYR A 313 6.37 2.58 6.73
C TYR A 313 6.20 3.82 5.86
N ALA A 314 6.11 4.96 6.53
CA ALA A 314 6.01 6.25 5.90
C ALA A 314 7.00 7.19 6.57
N LYS A 315 7.81 7.89 5.76
CA LYS A 315 8.58 9.06 6.19
C LYS A 315 8.03 10.26 5.45
N VAL A 316 7.38 11.16 6.17
CA VAL A 316 6.68 12.32 5.59
C VAL A 316 7.37 13.58 6.03
N PHE A 317 7.85 14.36 5.06
CA PHE A 317 8.53 15.62 5.31
C PHE A 317 7.52 16.77 5.39
N GLN A 318 7.86 17.80 6.16
CA GLN A 318 7.06 19.02 6.31
C GLN A 318 6.76 19.72 4.98
N ASP A 319 7.64 19.54 3.98
CA ASP A 319 7.53 20.13 2.65
C ASP A 319 6.69 19.29 1.66
N GLY A 320 6.00 18.24 2.12
CA GLY A 320 5.14 17.42 1.27
C GLY A 320 5.87 16.30 0.53
N ARG A 321 7.19 16.15 0.71
CA ARG A 321 7.88 14.93 0.26
C ARG A 321 7.46 13.74 1.13
N GLY A 322 7.43 12.57 0.51
CA GLY A 322 7.11 11.32 1.19
C GLY A 322 7.96 10.18 0.67
N GLU A 323 8.43 9.33 1.58
CA GLU A 323 9.10 8.06 1.26
C GLU A 323 8.24 6.95 1.85
N PHE A 324 7.74 6.07 0.99
CA PHE A 324 6.82 5.01 1.34
C PHE A 324 7.38 3.67 0.92
N TYR A 325 7.19 2.68 1.78
CA TYR A 325 7.47 1.29 1.46
C TYR A 325 6.41 0.44 2.11
N GLY A 326 5.98 -0.61 1.44
CA GLY A 326 5.05 -1.53 2.03
C GLY A 326 5.05 -2.90 1.39
N VAL A 327 4.47 -3.82 2.13
CA VAL A 327 4.29 -5.22 1.77
C VAL A 327 2.87 -5.60 2.12
N HIS A 328 2.20 -6.31 1.22
CA HIS A 328 0.84 -6.77 1.49
C HIS A 328 0.49 -8.03 0.69
N ASP A 329 -0.58 -8.70 1.14
CA ASP A 329 -1.19 -9.82 0.44
C ASP A 329 -1.71 -9.44 -0.95
N GLN A 330 -1.85 -10.39 -1.86
CA GLN A 330 -2.47 -10.10 -3.16
C GLN A 330 -4.00 -10.21 -3.14
N ALA A 331 -4.58 -10.40 -1.96
CA ALA A 331 -6.01 -10.36 -1.74
C ALA A 331 -6.35 -9.65 -0.42
N PRO A 332 -7.48 -8.93 -0.35
CA PRO A 332 -8.35 -8.56 -1.46
C PRO A 332 -7.71 -7.40 -2.27
N SER A 333 -8.45 -6.37 -2.70
CA SER A 333 -7.83 -5.18 -3.29
C SER A 333 -7.22 -4.30 -2.19
N HIS A 334 -6.07 -3.67 -2.47
CA HIS A 334 -5.36 -2.77 -1.56
C HIS A 334 -5.23 -1.37 -2.19
N GLU A 335 -5.41 -0.33 -1.39
CA GLU A 335 -5.23 1.06 -1.81
C GLU A 335 -4.56 1.89 -0.71
N PHE A 336 -3.58 2.71 -1.10
CA PHE A 336 -2.83 3.58 -0.22
C PHE A 336 -2.72 4.97 -0.82
N TYR A 337 -3.20 5.97 -0.08
CA TYR A 337 -3.21 7.36 -0.48
C TYR A 337 -2.44 8.23 0.51
N PHE A 338 -1.78 9.25 -0.02
CA PHE A 338 -1.13 10.33 0.70
C PHE A 338 -1.81 11.64 0.30
N VAL A 339 -2.35 12.38 1.26
CA VAL A 339 -3.21 13.53 0.99
C VAL A 339 -2.70 14.74 1.74
N LEU A 340 -2.57 15.88 1.04
CA LEU A 340 -2.37 17.16 1.70
C LEU A 340 -3.66 17.57 2.44
N TYR A 341 -3.54 17.79 3.74
CA TYR A 341 -4.66 18.06 4.64
C TYR A 341 -4.61 19.49 5.18
N TRP A 342 -5.67 20.28 4.97
CA TRP A 342 -5.69 21.71 5.33
C TRP A 342 -6.30 22.05 6.70
N GLY A 343 -6.73 21.05 7.48
CA GLY A 343 -7.26 21.26 8.84
C GLY A 343 -8.64 21.91 8.94
N GLY A 344 -9.29 21.81 10.11
CA GLY A 344 -10.16 22.82 10.74
C GLY A 344 -11.26 23.55 9.93
N GLY A 345 -11.73 22.98 8.81
CA GLY A 345 -12.75 23.57 7.93
C GLY A 345 -12.32 23.74 6.47
N GLY A 346 -11.04 23.55 6.16
CA GLY A 346 -10.57 23.24 4.81
C GLY A 346 -10.90 21.79 4.47
N GLY A 347 -11.55 21.56 3.34
CA GLY A 347 -11.55 20.24 2.73
C GLY A 347 -10.17 19.90 2.19
N PHE A 348 -10.07 18.78 1.49
CA PHE A 348 -8.96 18.48 0.59
C PHE A 348 -9.50 18.57 -0.84
N TRP A 349 -8.60 18.81 -1.79
CA TRP A 349 -8.93 18.93 -3.20
C TRP A 349 -8.51 17.66 -3.94
N GLU A 350 -9.12 17.36 -5.09
CA GLU A 350 -8.73 16.18 -5.89
C GLU A 350 -7.23 16.17 -6.27
N GLU A 351 -6.66 17.35 -6.51
CA GLU A 351 -5.23 17.53 -6.82
C GLU A 351 -4.30 17.38 -5.61
N ASP A 352 -4.85 17.35 -4.40
CA ASP A 352 -4.10 17.11 -3.16
C ASP A 352 -3.98 15.60 -2.85
N ILE A 353 -4.65 14.74 -3.64
CA ILE A 353 -4.67 13.29 -3.45
C ILE A 353 -3.58 12.67 -4.30
N ILE A 354 -2.68 11.96 -3.64
CA ILE A 354 -1.62 11.19 -4.27
C ILE A 354 -1.92 9.72 -4.04
N GLU A 355 -2.12 8.99 -5.12
CA GLU A 355 -2.15 7.53 -5.08
C GLU A 355 -0.72 7.04 -4.89
N VAL A 356 -0.41 6.51 -3.70
CA VAL A 356 0.90 5.92 -3.41
C VAL A 356 0.97 4.54 -4.04
N HIS A 357 -0.05 3.71 -3.79
CA HIS A 357 -0.09 2.35 -4.30
C HIS A 357 -1.53 1.83 -4.42
N THR A 358 -1.82 1.12 -5.50
CA THR A 358 -3.06 0.37 -5.69
C THR A 358 -2.76 -1.02 -6.24
N GLN A 359 -3.54 -2.00 -5.79
CA GLN A 359 -3.52 -3.35 -6.35
C GLN A 359 -4.91 -3.96 -6.31
N GLU A 360 -5.33 -4.49 -7.45
CA GLU A 360 -6.60 -5.19 -7.54
C GLU A 360 -6.47 -6.61 -6.97
N HIS A 361 -7.56 -7.08 -6.36
CA HIS A 361 -7.72 -8.45 -5.91
C HIS A 361 -7.33 -9.45 -7.00
N VAL A 362 -6.45 -10.39 -6.66
CA VAL A 362 -6.09 -11.50 -7.53
C VAL A 362 -7.01 -12.70 -7.31
N ASP A 363 -6.90 -13.31 -6.14
CA ASP A 363 -7.66 -14.48 -5.72
C ASP A 363 -7.52 -14.62 -4.20
N PHE A 364 -8.57 -15.01 -3.48
CA PHE A 364 -8.50 -15.11 -2.01
C PHE A 364 -7.55 -16.19 -1.51
N PHE A 365 -7.11 -17.10 -2.37
CA PHE A 365 -5.99 -17.98 -2.08
C PHE A 365 -4.69 -17.21 -1.74
N MET A 366 -4.55 -15.98 -2.23
CA MET A 366 -3.39 -15.12 -1.95
C MET A 366 -3.35 -14.54 -0.52
N LEU A 367 -4.33 -14.89 0.32
CA LEU A 367 -4.26 -14.67 1.77
C LEU A 367 -3.38 -15.71 2.46
N PHE A 368 -3.08 -16.84 1.82
CA PHE A 368 -2.26 -17.86 2.47
C PHE A 368 -0.81 -17.40 2.67
N PRO A 369 -0.17 -17.72 3.82
CA PRO A 369 1.18 -17.26 4.15
C PRO A 369 2.27 -17.68 3.15
N PHE A 370 2.09 -18.83 2.48
CA PHE A 370 3.04 -19.36 1.52
C PHE A 370 2.93 -18.74 0.12
N THR A 371 1.94 -17.86 -0.11
CA THR A 371 1.80 -17.17 -1.40
C THR A 371 2.69 -15.93 -1.45
N PRO A 372 3.22 -15.57 -2.64
CA PRO A 372 4.05 -14.39 -2.77
C PRO A 372 3.27 -13.13 -2.40
N LYS A 373 3.96 -12.19 -1.76
CA LYS A 373 3.44 -10.87 -1.40
C LYS A 373 3.82 -9.85 -2.46
N THR A 374 3.08 -8.75 -2.52
CA THR A 374 3.49 -7.58 -3.30
C THR A 374 4.28 -6.62 -2.43
N GLU A 375 5.40 -6.13 -2.97
CA GLU A 375 6.27 -5.15 -2.32
C GLU A 375 6.34 -3.89 -3.17
N PHE A 376 6.24 -2.73 -2.52
CA PHE A 376 6.33 -1.43 -3.18
C PHE A 376 7.28 -0.50 -2.44
N ASN A 377 7.96 0.36 -3.18
CA ASN A 377 8.78 1.48 -2.71
C ASN A 377 8.44 2.70 -3.56
N VAL A 378 7.89 3.76 -2.96
CA VAL A 378 7.36 4.91 -3.67
C VAL A 378 7.86 6.20 -3.04
N ASN A 379 8.44 7.06 -3.86
CA ASN A 379 8.85 8.41 -3.46
C ASN A 379 7.86 9.45 -4.00
N VAL A 380 7.56 10.47 -3.20
CA VAL A 380 6.70 11.60 -3.57
C VAL A 380 7.49 12.88 -3.46
N SER A 381 7.45 13.72 -4.49
CA SER A 381 8.11 15.02 -4.57
C SER A 381 7.29 15.99 -5.44
N LEU A 382 6.43 16.79 -4.79
CA LEU A 382 5.42 17.62 -5.47
C LEU A 382 5.81 19.07 -5.73
#